data_AF-A0A0K0FNN8-F1
#
_entry.id   AF-A0A0K0FNN8-F1
#
_cell.length_a   1.000
_cell.length_b   1.000
_cell.length_c   1.000
_cell.angle_alpha   90.00
_cell.angle_beta   90.00
_cell.angle_gamma   90.00
#
_symmetry.space_group_name_H-M   'P 1'
#
loop_
_entity.id
_entity.type
_entity.pdbx_description
1 polymer ?
#
loop_
_entity_poly.entity_id
_entity_poly.type
_entity_poly.pdbx_seq_one_letter_code
_entity_poly.pdbx_strand_id
1 'polypeptide(L)'
;MILIILFVSISFVQCRDIRAISIKDEPPYPVSRGTPLSKNLNLICINGHKMGVKCVCKAGFSGEFCQNKMYCQDFNRTSDGSCEACMENYEGNFCDTPICKHGTVDKSVQKCNCTEPYSGEFCNKFVKADVLLFHNQKMRSFGPLGFLFIIPMALIYYCCEKDSEKRKVQRYAKILEGEEFEVSHKAVKNILNEK
;
A
#
# COMPACT_ATOMS: atom_id res chain seq x y z
N MET A 1 -8.40 -19.51 -4.74
CA MET A 1 -8.33 -20.90 -4.26
C MET A 1 -7.05 -21.64 -4.70
N ILE A 2 -6.61 -21.50 -5.96
CA ILE A 2 -5.37 -22.14 -6.46
C ILE A 2 -4.10 -21.62 -5.77
N LEU A 3 -4.06 -20.33 -5.38
CA LEU A 3 -2.95 -19.73 -4.63
C LEU A 3 -2.74 -20.35 -3.22
N ILE A 4 -3.83 -20.83 -2.59
CA ILE A 4 -3.80 -21.41 -1.23
C ILE A 4 -3.25 -22.84 -1.28
N ILE A 5 -3.57 -23.59 -2.33
CA ILE A 5 -3.04 -24.94 -2.56
C ILE A 5 -1.53 -24.90 -2.83
N LEU A 6 -1.05 -23.87 -3.52
CA LEU A 6 0.39 -23.63 -3.74
C LEU A 6 1.11 -23.31 -2.42
N PHE A 7 0.55 -22.50 -1.52
CA PHE A 7 1.16 -22.22 -0.21
C PHE A 7 1.25 -23.45 0.72
N VAL A 8 0.23 -24.32 0.69
CA VAL A 8 0.21 -25.56 1.49
C VAL A 8 1.22 -26.58 0.95
N SER A 9 1.36 -26.70 -0.37
CA SER A 9 2.37 -27.58 -0.99
C SER A 9 3.80 -27.05 -0.81
N ILE A 10 4.01 -25.72 -0.84
CA ILE A 10 5.32 -25.10 -0.55
C ILE A 10 5.71 -25.34 0.92
N SER A 11 4.77 -25.28 1.88
CA SER A 11 5.05 -25.59 3.29
C SER A 11 5.45 -27.05 3.53
N PHE A 12 4.89 -28.00 2.74
CA PHE A 12 5.28 -29.42 2.80
C PHE A 12 6.65 -29.70 2.15
N VAL A 13 7.03 -28.92 1.13
CA VAL A 13 8.30 -29.08 0.40
C VAL A 13 9.46 -28.34 1.09
N GLN A 14 9.19 -27.24 1.80
CA GLN A 14 10.22 -26.40 2.44
C GLN A 14 10.88 -27.00 3.70
N CYS A 15 10.50 -28.20 4.15
CA CYS A 15 11.26 -28.90 5.19
C CYS A 15 12.52 -29.60 4.64
N ARG A 16 12.70 -29.70 3.31
CA ARG A 16 13.85 -30.42 2.71
C ARG A 16 14.90 -29.58 2.00
N ASP A 17 14.62 -28.38 1.52
CA ASP A 17 15.60 -27.64 0.72
C ASP A 17 15.47 -26.12 0.89
N ILE A 18 16.23 -25.57 1.84
CA ILE A 18 16.54 -24.13 1.91
C ILE A 18 17.97 -23.95 1.41
N ARG A 19 18.14 -23.87 0.09
CA ARG A 19 19.30 -23.22 -0.53
C ARG A 19 18.84 -22.35 -1.70
N ALA A 20 19.33 -21.12 -1.69
CA ALA A 20 19.31 -20.12 -2.77
C ALA A 20 18.03 -19.26 -2.94
N ILE A 21 18.07 -18.06 -2.38
CA ILE A 21 17.39 -16.87 -2.93
C ILE A 21 18.46 -15.80 -3.14
N SER A 22 18.65 -15.38 -4.38
CA SER A 22 19.52 -14.26 -4.76
C SER A 22 18.63 -13.06 -5.09
N ILE A 23 18.89 -11.96 -4.39
CA ILE A 23 18.33 -10.63 -4.62
C ILE A 23 19.11 -9.99 -5.78
N LYS A 24 18.41 -9.35 -6.73
CA LYS A 24 19.04 -8.40 -7.66
C LYS A 24 18.30 -7.07 -7.61
N ASP A 25 19.09 -6.03 -7.47
CA ASP A 25 18.71 -4.63 -7.39
C ASP A 25 18.26 -4.02 -8.74
N GLU A 26 17.54 -2.91 -8.54
CA GLU A 26 16.92 -1.83 -9.33
C GLU A 26 17.77 -1.13 -10.46
N PRO A 27 17.36 0.02 -11.05
CA PRO A 27 16.34 0.36 -12.09
C PRO A 27 17.00 0.78 -13.45
N PRO A 28 16.27 1.38 -14.43
CA PRO A 28 16.17 2.86 -14.50
C PRO A 28 14.87 3.43 -15.14
N TYR A 29 14.49 4.66 -14.76
CA TYR A 29 13.64 5.60 -15.56
C TYR A 29 14.55 6.39 -16.55
N PRO A 30 14.11 7.36 -17.40
CA PRO A 30 12.78 7.96 -17.66
C PRO A 30 12.43 8.13 -19.17
N VAL A 31 11.21 8.58 -19.53
CA VAL A 31 10.98 9.38 -20.75
C VAL A 31 9.82 10.37 -20.57
N SER A 32 10.13 11.67 -20.65
CA SER A 32 9.16 12.75 -20.87
C SER A 32 8.80 12.82 -22.35
N ARG A 33 7.51 12.71 -22.71
CA ARG A 33 7.02 13.08 -24.05
C ARG A 33 6.15 14.32 -23.95
N GLY A 34 6.58 15.39 -24.63
CA GLY A 34 5.82 16.61 -24.82
C GLY A 34 4.49 16.33 -25.54
N THR A 35 3.45 17.03 -25.10
CA THR A 35 2.12 16.99 -25.69
C THR A 35 2.08 17.85 -26.97
N PRO A 36 1.31 17.43 -28.00
CA PRO A 36 1.11 18.24 -29.20
C PRO A 36 0.29 19.50 -28.88
N LEU A 37 0.70 20.61 -29.49
CA LEU A 37 0.03 21.90 -29.45
C LEU A 37 -1.39 21.78 -30.03
N SER A 38 -2.40 21.66 -29.16
CA SER A 38 -3.81 21.58 -29.55
C SER A 38 -4.30 22.94 -30.03
N LYS A 39 -4.44 23.07 -31.35
CA LYS A 39 -4.96 24.27 -32.01
C LYS A 39 -6.49 24.31 -31.84
N ASN A 40 -6.97 24.71 -30.66
CA ASN A 40 -8.40 24.85 -30.41
C ASN A 40 -8.88 26.27 -30.78
N LEU A 41 -9.70 26.39 -31.82
CA LEU A 41 -10.23 27.67 -32.33
C LEU A 41 -11.25 28.34 -31.39
N ASN A 42 -11.69 27.66 -30.33
CA ASN A 42 -12.57 28.20 -29.29
C ASN A 42 -11.81 28.43 -27.97
N LEU A 43 -10.85 29.37 -28.00
CA LEU A 43 -10.23 29.87 -26.78
C LEU A 43 -11.29 30.62 -25.95
N ILE A 44 -11.74 30.01 -24.85
CA ILE A 44 -12.67 30.60 -23.88
C ILE A 44 -11.87 31.13 -22.69
N CYS A 45 -11.97 32.43 -22.44
CA CYS A 45 -11.35 33.07 -21.27
C CYS A 45 -12.41 33.22 -20.18
N ILE A 46 -12.25 32.54 -19.04
CA ILE A 46 -13.26 32.52 -17.97
C ILE A 46 -13.34 33.88 -17.27
N ASN A 47 -12.19 34.36 -16.76
CA ASN A 47 -12.07 35.65 -16.07
C ASN A 47 -11.14 36.60 -16.82
N GLY A 48 -11.36 36.78 -18.11
CA GLY A 48 -10.49 37.57 -18.97
C GLY A 48 -11.16 37.98 -20.26
N HIS A 49 -10.37 38.54 -21.16
CA HIS A 49 -10.78 38.79 -22.53
C HIS A 49 -9.76 38.18 -23.50
N LYS A 50 -10.25 37.80 -24.68
CA LYS A 50 -9.42 37.19 -25.72
C LYS A 50 -8.63 38.28 -26.44
N MET A 51 -7.31 38.11 -26.53
CA MET A 51 -6.43 38.95 -27.33
C MET A 51 -5.68 38.05 -28.31
N GLY A 52 -6.24 37.88 -29.51
CA GLY A 52 -5.73 36.95 -30.52
C GLY A 52 -5.87 35.48 -30.10
N VAL A 53 -4.74 34.81 -29.88
CA VAL A 53 -4.66 33.39 -29.47
C VAL A 53 -4.37 33.18 -27.98
N LYS A 54 -4.34 34.26 -27.19
CA LYS A 54 -4.10 34.21 -25.74
C LYS A 54 -5.23 34.89 -24.98
N CYS A 55 -5.43 34.48 -23.74
CA CYS A 55 -6.32 35.17 -22.80
C CYS A 55 -5.52 36.21 -22.00
N VAL A 56 -6.07 37.41 -21.89
CA VAL A 56 -5.59 38.45 -20.97
C VAL A 56 -6.51 38.42 -19.76
N CYS A 57 -5.95 38.04 -18.62
CA CYS A 57 -6.73 37.85 -17.39
C CYS A 57 -7.05 39.18 -16.71
N LYS A 58 -8.22 39.23 -16.07
CA LYS A 58 -8.57 40.32 -15.16
C LYS A 58 -7.64 40.29 -13.94
N ALA A 59 -7.50 41.44 -13.28
CA ALA A 59 -6.73 41.54 -12.05
C ALA A 59 -7.20 40.49 -11.03
N GLY A 60 -6.24 39.70 -10.52
CA GLY A 60 -6.50 38.65 -9.52
C GLY A 60 -6.78 37.26 -10.09
N PHE A 61 -6.62 37.07 -11.40
CA PHE A 61 -6.75 35.77 -12.06
C PHE A 61 -5.53 35.44 -12.91
N SER A 62 -5.20 34.14 -12.99
CA SER A 62 -4.07 33.58 -13.74
C SER A 62 -4.46 32.30 -14.48
N GLY A 63 -3.49 31.71 -15.19
CA GLY A 63 -3.67 30.49 -15.98
C GLY A 63 -3.99 30.75 -17.44
N GLU A 64 -3.84 29.72 -18.28
CA GLU A 64 -4.00 29.80 -19.73
C GLU A 64 -5.38 30.34 -20.16
N PHE A 65 -6.43 30.01 -19.39
CA PHE A 65 -7.81 30.40 -19.65
C PHE A 65 -8.36 31.36 -18.56
N CYS A 66 -7.48 31.93 -17.74
CA CYS A 66 -7.86 32.78 -16.59
C CYS A 66 -8.82 32.07 -15.61
N GLN A 67 -8.60 30.78 -15.43
CA GLN A 67 -9.42 29.93 -14.56
C GLN A 67 -8.96 29.96 -13.10
N ASN A 68 -7.69 30.26 -12.86
CA ASN A 68 -7.11 30.24 -11.53
C ASN A 68 -7.30 31.59 -10.85
N LYS A 69 -7.71 31.59 -9.59
CA LYS A 69 -7.71 32.78 -8.73
C LYS A 69 -6.33 32.95 -8.10
N MET A 70 -5.83 34.18 -8.09
CA MET A 70 -4.56 34.55 -7.45
C MET A 70 -4.80 34.91 -5.98
N TYR A 71 -3.93 34.43 -5.10
CA TYR A 71 -3.96 34.72 -3.67
C TYR A 71 -2.70 35.50 -3.25
N CYS A 72 -2.51 36.69 -3.84
CA CYS A 72 -1.45 37.61 -3.43
C CYS A 72 -1.75 38.19 -2.03
N GLN A 73 -0.71 38.42 -1.23
CA GLN A 73 -0.84 39.04 0.10
C GLN A 73 -1.36 40.48 0.02
N ASP A 74 -0.85 41.25 -0.95
CA ASP A 74 -1.25 42.64 -1.23
C ASP A 74 -1.75 42.78 -2.68
N PHE A 75 -2.34 43.94 -3.01
CA PHE A 75 -2.73 44.28 -4.39
C PHE A 75 -1.54 44.68 -5.28
N ASN A 76 -0.33 44.79 -4.71
CA ASN A 76 0.89 45.12 -5.43
C ASN A 76 1.28 43.97 -6.36
N ARG A 77 1.54 44.32 -7.62
CA ARG A 77 2.01 43.38 -8.65
C ARG A 77 3.32 43.89 -9.23
N THR A 78 4.18 42.95 -9.59
CA THR A 78 5.39 43.22 -10.39
C THR A 78 4.99 43.68 -11.79
N SER A 79 5.93 44.25 -12.53
CA SER A 79 5.72 44.71 -13.92
C SER A 79 5.16 43.63 -14.85
N ASP A 80 5.48 42.36 -14.56
CA ASP A 80 5.04 41.19 -15.31
C ASP A 80 3.65 40.66 -14.88
N GLY A 81 3.01 41.32 -13.91
CA GLY A 81 1.70 40.95 -13.37
C GLY A 81 1.72 39.84 -12.32
N SER A 82 2.91 39.39 -11.89
CA SER A 82 3.08 38.42 -10.81
C SER A 82 2.87 39.04 -9.42
N CYS A 83 2.54 38.21 -8.44
CA CYS A 83 2.42 38.67 -7.06
C CYS A 83 3.81 38.96 -6.48
N GLU A 84 3.94 40.02 -5.66
CA GLU A 84 5.17 40.28 -4.89
C GLU A 84 5.32 39.30 -3.72
N ALA A 85 4.22 39.00 -3.04
CA ALA A 85 4.14 38.01 -1.97
C ALA A 85 2.81 37.24 -2.02
N CYS A 86 2.83 35.98 -1.56
CA CYS A 86 1.65 35.12 -1.49
C CYS A 86 1.01 35.14 -0.10
N MET A 87 -0.31 34.97 -0.05
CA MET A 87 -0.99 34.64 1.20
C MET A 87 -0.48 33.32 1.78
N GLU A 88 -0.66 33.16 3.08
CA GLU A 88 -0.30 31.92 3.77
C GLU A 88 -0.95 30.70 3.09
N ASN A 89 -0.15 29.65 2.91
CA ASN A 89 -0.53 28.39 2.25
C ASN A 89 -0.76 28.46 0.74
N TYR A 90 -0.27 29.49 0.05
CA TYR A 90 -0.21 29.56 -1.41
C TYR A 90 1.22 29.83 -1.90
N GLU A 91 1.54 29.30 -3.09
CA GLU A 91 2.85 29.43 -3.73
C GLU A 91 2.74 29.66 -5.25
N GLY A 92 3.90 29.92 -5.86
CA GLY A 92 4.06 30.21 -7.28
C GLY A 92 4.06 31.70 -7.60
N ASN A 93 4.51 32.06 -8.81
CA ASN A 93 4.66 33.46 -9.23
C ASN A 93 3.34 34.25 -9.18
N PHE A 94 2.21 33.56 -9.35
CA PHE A 94 0.88 34.16 -9.30
C PHE A 94 0.09 33.76 -8.04
N CYS A 95 0.74 33.09 -7.08
CA CYS A 95 0.12 32.61 -5.84
C CYS A 95 -1.19 31.86 -6.09
N ASP A 96 -1.20 31.02 -7.12
CA ASP A 96 -2.37 30.31 -7.60
C ASP A 96 -2.34 28.81 -7.29
N THR A 97 -1.24 28.35 -6.68
CA THR A 97 -1.03 26.96 -6.30
C THR A 97 -1.13 26.84 -4.78
N PRO A 98 -2.09 26.09 -4.22
CA PRO A 98 -2.16 25.86 -2.78
C PRO A 98 -1.02 24.93 -2.32
N ILE A 99 -0.48 25.19 -1.13
CA ILE A 99 0.56 24.35 -0.51
C ILE A 99 -0.12 23.24 0.29
N CYS A 100 -0.05 22.01 -0.21
CA CYS A 100 -0.60 20.84 0.47
C CYS A 100 0.45 20.22 1.41
N LYS A 101 0.14 20.10 2.71
CA LYS A 101 1.08 19.49 3.68
C LYS A 101 1.19 17.97 3.53
N HIS A 102 0.06 17.28 3.39
CA HIS A 102 -0.04 15.83 3.26
C HIS A 102 -0.98 15.44 2.11
N GLY A 103 -0.50 15.60 0.89
CA GLY A 103 -1.31 15.35 -0.31
C GLY A 103 -0.66 15.88 -1.58
N THR A 104 -1.43 15.88 -2.65
CA THR A 104 -1.02 16.40 -3.96
C THR A 104 -1.92 17.54 -4.39
N VAL A 105 -1.35 18.51 -5.12
CA VAL A 105 -2.11 19.64 -5.66
C VAL A 105 -2.87 19.24 -6.92
N ASP A 106 -4.17 19.53 -6.96
CA ASP A 106 -4.95 19.54 -8.20
C ASP A 106 -4.95 20.96 -8.80
N LYS A 107 -4.13 21.14 -9.84
CA LYS A 107 -3.96 22.44 -10.53
C LYS A 107 -5.21 22.93 -11.26
N SER A 108 -6.14 22.04 -11.58
CA SER A 108 -7.35 22.40 -12.32
C SER A 108 -8.41 23.05 -11.42
N VAL A 109 -8.48 22.61 -10.16
CA VAL A 109 -9.47 23.06 -9.17
C VAL A 109 -8.86 23.96 -8.09
N GLN A 110 -7.54 24.13 -8.09
CA GLN A 110 -6.78 24.85 -7.06
C GLN A 110 -7.06 24.31 -5.64
N LYS A 111 -7.08 22.99 -5.49
CA LYS A 111 -7.35 22.31 -4.22
C LYS A 111 -6.34 21.23 -3.93
N CYS A 112 -6.18 20.92 -2.66
CA CYS A 112 -5.37 19.79 -2.22
C CYS A 112 -6.20 18.51 -2.21
N ASN A 113 -5.66 17.46 -2.81
CA ASN A 113 -6.15 16.10 -2.63
C ASN A 113 -5.34 15.43 -1.51
N CYS A 114 -5.98 15.27 -0.35
CA CYS A 114 -5.31 14.80 0.86
C CYS A 114 -5.13 13.28 0.87
N THR A 115 -3.98 12.82 1.36
CA THR A 115 -3.78 11.40 1.66
C THR A 115 -4.45 11.06 2.98
N GLU A 116 -5.21 9.96 3.03
CA GLU A 116 -5.76 9.46 4.29
C GLU A 116 -4.64 9.18 5.30
N PRO A 117 -4.81 9.49 6.61
CA PRO A 117 -6.02 10.01 7.27
C PRO A 117 -6.07 11.55 7.40
N TYR A 118 -5.29 12.29 6.61
CA TYR A 118 -5.22 13.75 6.70
C TYR A 118 -6.39 14.43 6.00
N SER A 119 -6.83 15.56 6.53
CA SER A 119 -8.00 16.30 6.02
C SER A 119 -7.81 17.82 6.11
N GLY A 120 -8.82 18.57 5.66
CA GLY A 120 -8.80 20.04 5.59
C GLY A 120 -8.37 20.57 4.23
N GLU A 121 -8.54 21.88 4.03
CA GLU A 121 -8.29 22.55 2.73
C GLU A 121 -6.84 22.42 2.23
N PHE A 122 -5.88 22.42 3.17
CA PHE A 122 -4.45 22.27 2.90
C PHE A 122 -3.86 20.96 3.44
N CYS A 123 -4.71 19.98 3.78
CA CYS A 123 -4.31 18.69 4.34
C CYS A 123 -3.45 18.79 5.62
N ASN A 124 -3.75 19.78 6.46
CA ASN A 124 -3.06 20.06 7.71
C ASN A 124 -3.84 19.57 8.95
N LYS A 125 -5.11 19.17 8.79
CA LYS A 125 -5.91 18.65 9.89
C LYS A 125 -5.67 17.15 10.04
N PHE A 126 -5.52 16.73 11.29
CA PHE A 126 -5.33 15.34 11.67
C PHE A 126 -6.26 15.05 12.85
N VAL A 127 -7.39 14.38 12.58
CA VAL A 127 -8.39 14.08 13.60
C VAL A 127 -8.15 12.68 14.13
N LYS A 128 -8.00 12.54 15.46
CA LYS A 128 -7.74 11.23 16.10
C LYS A 128 -8.79 10.17 15.75
N ALA A 129 -10.05 10.57 15.60
CA ALA A 129 -11.14 9.67 15.21
C ALA A 129 -10.89 9.04 13.82
N ASP A 130 -10.50 9.84 12.84
CA ASP A 130 -10.27 9.38 11.46
C ASP A 130 -9.07 8.42 11.38
N VAL A 131 -8.03 8.67 12.18
CA VAL A 131 -6.85 7.82 12.30
C VAL A 131 -7.22 6.45 12.87
N LEU A 132 -7.97 6.45 13.97
CA LEU A 132 -8.45 5.23 14.60
C LEU A 132 -9.35 4.45 13.64
N LEU A 133 -10.23 5.13 12.92
CA LEU A 133 -11.11 4.50 11.93
C LEU A 133 -10.29 3.89 10.77
N PHE A 134 -9.34 4.64 10.21
CA PHE A 134 -8.46 4.17 9.14
C PHE A 134 -7.64 2.94 9.57
N HIS A 135 -7.00 2.98 10.74
CA HIS A 135 -6.22 1.85 11.24
C HIS A 135 -7.09 0.65 11.60
N ASN A 136 -8.28 0.85 12.18
CA ASN A 136 -9.22 -0.23 12.47
C ASN A 136 -9.73 -0.90 11.18
N GLN A 137 -10.06 -0.12 10.16
CA GLN A 137 -10.48 -0.63 8.86
C GLN A 137 -9.34 -1.38 8.16
N LYS A 138 -8.13 -0.83 8.19
CA LYS A 138 -6.93 -1.48 7.67
C LYS A 138 -6.64 -2.80 8.39
N MET A 139 -6.67 -2.83 9.72
CA MET A 139 -6.51 -4.06 10.51
C MET A 139 -7.62 -5.08 10.23
N ARG A 140 -8.86 -4.64 10.05
CA ARG A 140 -9.99 -5.51 9.67
C ARG A 140 -9.75 -6.18 8.32
N SER A 141 -9.07 -5.52 7.39
CA SER A 141 -8.68 -6.12 6.10
C SER A 141 -7.59 -7.21 6.24
N PHE A 142 -6.69 -7.09 7.22
CA PHE A 142 -5.66 -8.08 7.53
C PHE A 142 -6.14 -9.24 8.43
N GLY A 143 -7.35 -9.12 9.02
CA GLY A 143 -7.94 -10.12 9.92
C GLY A 143 -7.85 -11.59 9.48
N PRO A 144 -8.21 -11.96 8.22
CA PRO A 144 -8.16 -13.36 7.80
C PRO A 144 -6.73 -13.89 7.59
N LEU A 145 -5.71 -13.04 7.46
CA LEU A 145 -4.33 -13.51 7.32
C LEU A 145 -3.79 -14.15 8.61
N GLY A 146 -4.19 -13.66 9.78
CA GLY A 146 -3.77 -14.26 11.06
C GLY A 146 -4.19 -15.73 11.18
N PHE A 147 -5.42 -16.04 10.80
CA PHE A 147 -5.92 -17.42 10.78
C PHE A 147 -5.22 -18.30 9.73
N LEU A 148 -4.84 -17.73 8.58
CA LEU A 148 -4.09 -18.44 7.54
C LEU A 148 -2.69 -18.86 7.99
N PHE A 149 -2.07 -18.19 8.98
CA PHE A 149 -0.77 -18.59 9.53
C PHE A 149 -0.88 -19.60 10.69
N ILE A 150 -1.98 -19.60 11.43
CA ILE A 150 -2.21 -20.53 12.55
C ILE A 150 -2.43 -21.96 12.02
N ILE A 151 -3.15 -22.11 10.90
CA ILE A 151 -3.47 -23.44 10.34
C ILE A 151 -2.20 -24.22 9.91
N PRO A 152 -1.23 -23.64 9.17
CA PRO A 152 0.04 -24.30 8.86
C PRO A 152 0.84 -24.68 10.11
N MET A 153 0.92 -23.80 11.11
CA MET A 153 1.63 -24.10 12.36
C MET A 153 1.00 -25.28 13.11
N ALA A 154 -0.33 -25.35 13.16
CA ALA A 154 -1.04 -26.47 13.77
C ALA A 154 -0.82 -27.79 13.00
N LEU A 155 -0.81 -27.74 11.67
CA LEU A 155 -0.51 -28.93 10.84
C LEU A 155 0.92 -29.42 11.03
N ILE A 156 1.91 -28.51 11.05
CA ILE A 156 3.31 -28.85 11.32
C ILE A 156 3.45 -29.47 12.70
N TYR A 157 2.81 -28.88 13.72
CA TYR A 157 2.82 -29.42 15.08
C TYR A 157 2.26 -30.86 15.13
N TYR A 158 1.10 -31.10 14.51
CA TYR A 158 0.48 -32.43 14.46
C TYR A 158 1.36 -33.47 13.73
N CYS A 159 1.98 -33.09 12.60
CA CYS A 159 2.92 -33.96 11.90
C CYS A 159 4.16 -34.29 12.76
N CYS A 160 4.72 -33.30 13.45
CA CYS A 160 5.85 -33.47 14.35
C CYS A 160 5.53 -34.42 15.52
N GLU A 161 4.33 -34.30 16.10
CA GLU A 161 3.86 -35.17 17.19
C GLU A 161 3.73 -36.62 16.72
N LYS A 162 3.09 -36.84 15.57
CA LYS A 162 2.92 -38.18 14.99
C LYS A 162 4.26 -38.87 14.69
N ASP A 163 5.24 -38.13 14.18
CA ASP A 163 6.57 -38.69 13.89
C ASP A 163 7.43 -38.87 15.15
N SER A 164 7.18 -38.10 16.21
CA SER A 164 7.76 -38.33 17.54
C SER A 164 7.28 -39.67 18.12
N GLU A 165 5.97 -39.96 18.03
CA GLU A 165 5.39 -41.22 18.51
C GLU A 165 5.90 -42.44 17.76
N LYS A 166 5.97 -42.37 16.42
CA LYS A 166 6.57 -43.46 15.61
C LYS A 166 8.00 -43.76 16.04
N ARG A 167 8.82 -42.74 16.32
CA ARG A 167 10.20 -42.89 16.80
C ARG A 167 10.27 -43.47 18.21
N LYS A 168 9.26 -43.27 19.06
CA LYS A 168 9.16 -43.95 20.36
C LYS A 168 8.89 -45.44 20.14
N VAL A 169 7.87 -45.77 19.35
CA VAL A 169 7.51 -47.18 19.05
C VAL A 169 8.68 -47.93 18.41
N GLN A 170 9.39 -47.35 17.44
CA GLN A 170 10.56 -47.97 16.82
C GLN A 170 11.71 -48.23 17.82
N ARG A 171 11.90 -47.35 18.80
CA ARG A 171 12.90 -47.57 19.86
C ARG A 171 12.49 -48.72 20.77
N TYR A 172 11.23 -48.79 21.18
CA TYR A 172 10.72 -49.92 21.96
C TYR A 172 10.77 -51.24 21.18
N ALA A 173 10.42 -51.24 19.90
CA ALA A 173 10.48 -52.44 19.04
C ALA A 173 11.91 -53.00 18.93
N LYS A 174 12.92 -52.14 18.73
CA LYS A 174 14.33 -52.57 18.68
C LYS A 174 14.85 -53.12 20.00
N ILE A 175 14.35 -52.62 21.13
CA ILE A 175 14.72 -53.14 22.46
C ILE A 175 14.11 -54.54 22.63
N LEU A 176 12.87 -54.74 22.19
CA LEU A 176 12.16 -56.03 22.27
C LEU A 176 12.70 -57.08 21.28
N GLU A 177 13.16 -56.70 20.09
CA GLU A 177 13.78 -57.61 19.11
C GLU A 177 15.15 -58.14 19.56
N GLY A 178 15.83 -57.45 20.48
CA GLY A 178 17.11 -57.90 21.06
C GLY A 178 16.95 -58.94 22.18
N GLU A 179 15.72 -59.16 22.65
CA GLU A 179 15.39 -60.18 23.63
C GLU A 179 14.66 -61.32 22.90
N GLU A 180 15.29 -62.49 22.77
CA GLU A 180 14.65 -63.69 22.19
C GLU A 180 13.48 -64.15 23.08
N PHE A 181 12.30 -63.55 22.89
CA PHE A 181 11.05 -64.07 23.42
C PHE A 181 10.05 -64.22 22.27
N GLU A 182 9.49 -65.42 22.10
CA GLU A 182 8.34 -65.66 21.22
C GLU A 182 7.12 -64.89 21.74
N VAL A 183 6.90 -63.67 21.23
CA VAL A 183 5.75 -62.86 21.62
C VAL A 183 4.64 -62.99 20.59
N SER A 184 3.50 -63.55 21.02
CA SER A 184 2.27 -63.63 20.23
C SER A 184 1.67 -62.24 19.97
N HIS A 185 1.66 -61.83 18.69
CA HIS A 185 1.12 -60.55 18.21
C HIS A 185 -0.34 -60.25 18.63
N LYS A 186 -1.11 -61.27 19.04
CA LYS A 186 -2.50 -61.11 19.47
C LYS A 186 -2.63 -60.48 20.86
N ALA A 187 -1.65 -60.70 21.74
CA ALA A 187 -1.67 -60.16 23.11
C ALA A 187 -1.30 -58.67 23.14
N VAL A 188 -0.30 -58.26 22.35
CA VAL A 188 0.17 -56.87 22.29
C VAL A 188 -0.91 -55.93 21.73
N LYS A 189 -1.71 -56.40 20.77
CA LYS A 189 -2.78 -55.60 20.16
C LYS A 189 -3.95 -55.32 21.11
N ASN A 190 -4.23 -56.23 22.04
CA ASN A 190 -5.27 -56.01 23.06
C ASN A 190 -4.80 -55.00 24.11
N ILE A 191 -3.55 -55.08 24.56
CA ILE A 191 -2.98 -54.14 25.56
C ILE A 191 -2.91 -52.70 25.02
N LEU A 192 -2.70 -52.53 23.71
CA LEU A 192 -2.68 -51.22 23.07
C LEU A 192 -4.06 -50.62 22.79
N ASN A 193 -5.12 -51.44 22.74
CA ASN A 193 -6.49 -51.00 22.47
C ASN A 193 -7.33 -50.79 23.75
N GLU A 194 -6.83 -51.19 24.92
CA GLU A 194 -7.50 -51.06 26.21
C GLU A 194 -7.23 -49.70 26.91
N LYS A 195 -6.79 -48.68 26.17
CA LYS A 195 -6.44 -47.37 26.73
C LYS A 195 -7.22 -46.23 26.09
#